data_AF-A0A9W6NQ29-F1
#
_entry.id   AF-A0A9W6NQ29-F1
#
_cell.length_a   1.000
_cell.length_b   1.000
_cell.length_c   1.000
_cell.angle_alpha   90.00
_cell.angle_beta   90.00
_cell.angle_gamma   90.00
#
_symmetry.space_group_name_H-M   'P 1'
#
loop_
_entity.id
_entity.type
_entity.pdbx_description
1 polymer ?
#
loop_
_entity_poly.entity_id
_entity_poly.type
_entity_poly.pdbx_seq_one_letter_code
_entity_poly.pdbx_strand_id
1 'polypeptide(L)'
;MTWRIEIPAYLRFVLAVVSPGRPVPQFDAHTMPPAPIDAWSDDEKKLLIEEGRRQLDRQATDFGQLQTRAQILLTTGIAIAVGWLATLSTVLNGTVRAAAVAWLFLILSALMILLSTLGATSIIIVRAEFGIVHATLLSQSQPPILDHLAAAYARTVRVGGNTIATRLSVLRYSVLCLLIASALTGVAWAAARPAPVGIPTPCSTATPATAIKSISPCPSGSTGP
;
A
#
# COMPACT_ATOMS: atom_id res chain seq x y z
N MET A 1 7.48 7.55 20.35
CA MET A 1 7.08 6.13 20.52
C MET A 1 5.56 6.03 20.34
N THR A 2 5.07 6.27 19.11
CA THR A 2 3.63 6.44 18.79
C THR A 2 3.01 5.24 18.04
N TRP A 3 3.84 4.27 17.64
CA TRP A 3 3.45 3.07 16.88
C TRP A 3 2.28 2.26 17.47
N ARG A 4 2.11 2.23 18.80
CA ARG A 4 1.03 1.47 19.45
C ARG A 4 -0.37 2.04 19.17
N ILE A 5 -0.51 3.33 18.90
CA ILE A 5 -1.80 3.98 18.63
C ILE A 5 -2.06 4.03 17.11
N GLU A 6 -1.00 4.10 16.31
CA GLU A 6 -1.09 4.29 14.87
C GLU A 6 -1.49 3.01 14.11
N ILE A 7 -1.01 1.84 14.54
CA ILE A 7 -1.35 0.53 13.94
C ILE A 7 -2.86 0.21 13.98
N PRO A 8 -3.57 0.29 15.13
CA PRO A 8 -5.00 -0.02 15.17
C PRO A 8 -5.84 0.97 14.36
N ALA A 9 -5.41 2.22 14.24
CA ALA A 9 -6.09 3.21 13.41
C ALA A 9 -5.87 2.95 11.91
N TYR A 10 -4.68 2.53 11.51
CA TYR A 10 -4.42 2.07 10.15
C TYR A 10 -5.29 0.85 9.78
N LEU A 11 -5.36 -0.16 10.66
CA LEU A 11 -6.22 -1.32 10.48
C LEU A 11 -7.71 -0.96 10.38
N ARG A 12 -8.19 0.01 11.16
CA ARG A 12 -9.56 0.52 11.05
C ARG A 12 -9.80 1.20 9.70
N PHE A 13 -8.83 1.94 9.17
CA PHE A 13 -8.91 2.53 7.83
C PHE A 13 -8.97 1.47 6.72
N VAL A 14 -8.17 0.41 6.85
CA VAL A 14 -8.20 -0.74 5.94
C VAL A 14 -9.55 -1.46 6.03
N LEU A 15 -10.07 -1.68 7.23
CA LEU A 15 -11.40 -2.28 7.44
C LEU A 15 -12.54 -1.40 6.90
N ALA A 16 -12.38 -0.08 6.91
CA ALA A 16 -13.36 0.85 6.35
C ALA A 16 -13.54 0.70 4.84
N VAL A 17 -12.57 0.10 4.12
CA VAL A 17 -12.73 -0.26 2.70
C VAL A 17 -13.89 -1.23 2.50
N VAL A 18 -14.14 -2.12 3.46
CA VAL A 18 -15.23 -3.10 3.42
C VAL A 18 -16.58 -2.47 3.75
N SER A 19 -16.60 -1.26 4.35
CA SER A 19 -17.82 -0.52 4.69
C SER A 19 -17.76 0.91 4.10
N PRO A 20 -17.79 1.04 2.76
CA PRO A 20 -17.69 2.33 2.10
C PRO A 20 -18.80 3.27 2.56
N GLY A 21 -18.45 4.55 2.79
CA GLY A 21 -19.40 5.60 3.17
C GLY A 21 -19.58 5.84 4.68
N ARG A 22 -18.93 5.07 5.57
CA ARG A 22 -18.90 5.40 7.00
C ARG A 22 -17.79 6.40 7.34
N PRO A 23 -18.05 7.39 8.22
CA PRO A 23 -17.01 8.26 8.75
C PRO A 23 -16.02 7.42 9.57
N VAL A 24 -14.73 7.56 9.27
CA VAL A 24 -13.67 6.85 9.99
C VAL A 24 -13.17 7.76 11.10
N PRO A 25 -12.98 7.27 12.35
CA PRO A 25 -12.44 8.07 13.43
C PRO A 25 -11.11 8.73 13.03
N GLN A 26 -11.04 10.05 13.22
CA GLN A 26 -9.91 10.89 12.82
C GLN A 26 -8.90 11.00 13.95
N PHE A 27 -7.62 11.14 13.63
CA PHE A 27 -6.63 11.52 14.62
C PHE A 27 -6.78 13.01 14.95
N ASP A 28 -6.86 13.35 16.23
CA ASP A 28 -6.73 14.73 16.67
C ASP A 28 -5.27 15.18 16.51
N ALA A 29 -4.96 15.77 15.36
CA ALA A 29 -3.68 16.44 15.13
C ALA A 29 -3.60 17.78 15.89
N HIS A 30 -4.75 18.35 16.24
CA HIS A 30 -4.87 19.62 16.96
C HIS A 30 -5.40 19.36 18.36
N THR A 31 -4.53 19.50 19.37
CA THR A 31 -4.85 19.25 20.78
C THR A 31 -5.52 20.45 21.46
N MET A 32 -5.48 21.64 20.87
CA MET A 32 -6.11 22.82 21.44
C MET A 32 -7.59 22.93 21.02
N PRO A 33 -8.52 23.05 21.99
CA PRO A 33 -9.89 23.40 21.67
C PRO A 33 -9.93 24.83 21.09
N PRO A 34 -10.90 25.14 20.20
CA PRO A 34 -11.12 26.50 19.75
C PRO A 34 -11.31 27.42 20.96
N ALA A 35 -10.57 28.53 21.02
CA ALA A 35 -10.82 29.55 22.02
C ALA A 35 -12.22 30.15 21.82
N PRO A 36 -12.93 30.52 22.89
CA PRO A 36 -14.23 31.20 22.76
C PRO A 36 -14.03 32.51 22.00
N ILE A 37 -14.79 32.67 20.92
CA ILE A 37 -14.73 33.85 20.02
C ILE A 37 -15.76 34.92 20.40
N ASP A 38 -16.51 34.71 21.47
CA ASP A 38 -17.63 35.56 21.88
C ASP A 38 -17.17 36.99 22.23
N ALA A 39 -15.94 37.11 22.74
CA ALA A 39 -15.32 38.39 23.09
C ALA A 39 -14.59 39.08 21.93
N TRP A 40 -14.56 38.48 20.73
CA TRP A 40 -13.84 39.03 19.59
C TRP A 40 -14.67 40.12 18.91
N SER A 41 -13.99 41.15 18.42
CA SER A 41 -14.60 42.18 17.58
C SER A 41 -15.08 41.60 16.25
N ASP A 42 -16.03 42.28 15.60
CA ASP A 42 -16.54 41.88 14.29
C ASP A 42 -15.43 41.83 13.23
N ASP A 43 -14.42 42.70 13.33
CA ASP A 43 -13.30 42.72 12.39
C ASP A 43 -12.33 41.55 12.60
N GLU A 44 -12.10 41.13 13.86
CA GLU A 44 -11.36 39.91 14.17
C GLU A 44 -12.10 38.65 13.67
N LYS A 45 -13.43 38.61 13.82
CA LYS A 45 -14.27 37.52 13.29
C LYS A 45 -14.22 37.46 11.77
N LYS A 46 -14.30 38.60 11.08
CA LYS A 46 -14.13 38.67 9.61
C LYS A 46 -12.74 38.19 9.19
N LEU A 47 -11.69 38.58 9.91
CA LEU A 47 -10.33 38.12 9.64
C LEU A 47 -10.21 36.60 9.80
N LEU A 48 -10.79 36.03 10.86
CA LEU A 48 -10.83 34.58 11.08
C LEU A 48 -11.53 33.85 9.93
N ILE A 49 -12.65 34.38 9.45
CA ILE A 49 -13.41 33.81 8.33
C ILE A 49 -12.58 33.83 7.04
N GLU A 50 -11.91 34.95 6.75
CA GLU A 50 -11.08 35.08 5.54
C GLU A 50 -9.87 34.13 5.57
N GLU A 51 -9.16 34.02 6.70
CA GLU A 51 -8.06 33.07 6.81
C GLU A 51 -8.58 31.62 6.83
N GLY A 52 -9.72 31.35 7.48
CA GLY A 52 -10.37 30.04 7.45
C GLY A 52 -10.71 29.61 6.02
N ARG A 53 -11.25 30.51 5.20
CA ARG A 53 -11.53 30.25 3.78
C ARG A 53 -10.26 29.92 2.99
N ARG A 54 -9.18 30.68 3.19
CA ARG A 54 -7.87 30.42 2.56
C ARG A 54 -7.30 29.07 2.98
N GLN A 55 -7.43 28.70 4.25
CA GLN A 55 -6.96 27.41 4.74
C GLN A 55 -7.76 26.25 4.17
N LEU A 56 -9.08 26.36 4.07
CA LEU A 56 -9.91 25.32 3.44
C LEU A 56 -9.57 25.12 1.96
N ASP A 57 -9.25 26.19 1.24
CA ASP A 57 -8.83 26.09 -0.17
C ASP A 57 -7.47 25.37 -0.32
N ARG A 58 -6.50 25.70 0.55
CA ARG A 58 -5.22 24.97 0.64
C ARG A 58 -5.46 23.49 0.97
N GLN A 59 -6.32 23.20 1.95
CA GLN A 59 -6.66 21.83 2.36
C GLN A 59 -7.31 21.03 1.23
N ALA A 60 -8.20 21.64 0.45
CA ALA A 60 -8.81 21.00 -0.72
C ALA A 60 -7.77 20.66 -1.79
N THR A 61 -6.82 21.56 -2.03
CA THR A 61 -5.69 21.34 -2.95
C THR A 61 -4.80 20.20 -2.47
N ASP A 62 -4.39 20.22 -1.20
CA ASP A 62 -3.56 19.17 -0.60
C ASP A 62 -4.25 17.80 -0.63
N PHE A 63 -5.56 17.78 -0.42
CA PHE A 63 -6.35 16.58 -0.53
C PHE A 63 -6.37 16.01 -1.95
N GLY A 64 -6.54 16.85 -2.97
CA GLY A 64 -6.43 16.44 -4.37
C GLY A 64 -5.07 15.82 -4.67
N GLN A 65 -3.98 16.41 -4.17
CA GLN A 65 -2.64 15.84 -4.31
C GLN A 65 -2.51 14.48 -3.61
N LEU A 66 -3.09 14.31 -2.43
CA LEU A 66 -3.09 13.03 -1.71
C LEU A 66 -3.84 11.95 -2.49
N GLN A 67 -4.98 12.27 -3.11
CA GLN A 67 -5.72 11.33 -3.96
C GLN A 67 -4.89 10.90 -5.17
N THR A 68 -4.25 11.85 -5.87
CA THR A 68 -3.37 11.53 -7.00
C THR A 68 -2.21 10.63 -6.58
N ARG A 69 -1.57 10.91 -5.44
CA ARG A 69 -0.49 10.06 -4.92
C ARG A 69 -1.00 8.67 -4.53
N ALA A 70 -2.19 8.57 -3.95
CA ALA A 70 -2.81 7.29 -3.63
C ALA A 70 -3.14 6.47 -4.89
N GLN A 71 -3.60 7.11 -5.98
CA GLN A 71 -3.81 6.44 -7.27
C GLN A 71 -2.51 5.88 -7.85
N ILE A 72 -1.42 6.66 -7.83
CA ILE A 72 -0.09 6.20 -8.25
C ILE A 72 0.36 5.01 -7.39
N LEU A 73 0.13 5.07 -6.08
CA LEU A 73 0.49 3.97 -5.18
C LEU A 73 -0.32 2.71 -5.47
N LEU A 74 -1.62 2.86 -5.76
CA LEU A 74 -2.50 1.75 -6.12
C LEU A 74 -2.03 1.06 -7.42
N THR A 75 -1.75 1.81 -8.49
CA THR A 75 -1.28 1.24 -9.75
C THR A 75 0.09 0.57 -9.60
N THR A 76 0.99 1.17 -8.81
CA THR A 76 2.29 0.57 -8.47
C THR A 76 2.10 -0.73 -7.68
N GLY A 77 1.16 -0.76 -6.74
CA GLY A 77 0.82 -1.96 -5.97
C GLY A 77 0.30 -3.10 -6.84
N ILE A 78 -0.55 -2.79 -7.82
CA ILE A 78 -1.03 -3.76 -8.81
C ILE A 78 0.14 -4.30 -9.65
N ALA A 79 1.05 -3.45 -10.11
CA ALA A 79 2.22 -3.88 -10.87
C ALA A 79 3.11 -4.85 -10.06
N ILE A 80 3.34 -4.56 -8.78
CA ILE A 80 4.07 -5.47 -7.89
C ILE A 80 3.31 -6.78 -7.68
N ALA A 81 1.98 -6.75 -7.58
CA ALA A 81 1.16 -7.96 -7.48
C ALA A 81 1.31 -8.87 -8.72
N VAL A 82 1.47 -8.30 -9.91
CA VAL A 82 1.77 -9.07 -11.14
C VAL A 82 3.14 -9.72 -11.06
N GLY A 83 4.18 -8.99 -10.61
CA GLY A 83 5.51 -9.57 -10.37
C GLY A 83 5.51 -10.67 -9.30
N TRP A 84 4.66 -10.52 -8.28
CA TRP A 84 4.43 -11.54 -7.27
C TRP A 84 3.80 -12.82 -7.86
N LEU A 85 2.82 -12.69 -8.76
CA LEU A 85 2.22 -13.84 -9.46
C LEU A 85 3.25 -14.60 -10.31
N ALA A 86 4.17 -13.88 -10.96
CA ALA A 86 5.27 -14.52 -11.69
C ALA A 86 6.23 -15.29 -10.76
N THR A 87 6.45 -14.80 -9.54
CA THR A 87 7.26 -15.50 -8.54
C THR A 87 6.51 -16.71 -7.95
N LEU A 88 5.19 -16.62 -7.81
CA LEU A 88 4.36 -17.74 -7.38
C LEU A 88 4.43 -18.90 -8.39
N SER A 89 4.37 -18.62 -9.69
CA SER A 89 4.42 -19.67 -10.71
C SER A 89 5.75 -20.43 -10.73
N THR A 90 6.88 -19.76 -10.45
CA THR A 90 8.18 -20.44 -10.36
C THR A 90 8.26 -21.37 -9.15
N VAL A 91 7.71 -20.97 -8.00
CA VAL A 91 7.68 -21.79 -6.79
C VAL A 91 6.75 -23.00 -6.95
N LEU A 92 5.59 -22.82 -7.60
CA LEU A 92 4.63 -23.90 -7.86
C LEU A 92 5.18 -25.00 -8.78
N ASN A 93 6.06 -24.64 -9.72
CA ASN A 93 6.68 -25.59 -10.66
C ASN A 93 7.76 -26.49 -10.01
N GLY A 94 7.98 -26.40 -8.70
CA GLY A 94 8.74 -27.40 -7.93
C GLY A 94 10.27 -27.36 -8.08
N THR A 95 10.83 -26.42 -8.84
CA THR A 95 12.29 -26.27 -9.07
C THR A 95 13.01 -25.48 -7.97
N VAL A 96 12.57 -25.65 -6.72
CA VAL A 96 12.95 -24.77 -5.60
C VAL A 96 13.89 -25.45 -4.61
N ARG A 97 15.05 -24.86 -4.38
CA ARG A 97 16.09 -25.38 -3.45
C ARG A 97 15.71 -25.21 -1.97
N ALA A 98 14.85 -24.25 -1.65
CA ALA A 98 14.39 -23.92 -0.28
C ALA A 98 12.89 -23.57 -0.26
N ALA A 99 12.04 -24.53 -0.64
CA ALA A 99 10.60 -24.32 -0.83
C ALA A 99 9.90 -23.70 0.40
N ALA A 100 10.20 -24.16 1.62
CA ALA A 100 9.55 -23.66 2.84
C ALA A 100 9.85 -22.16 3.09
N VAL A 101 11.09 -21.73 2.88
CA VAL A 101 11.50 -20.34 3.06
C VAL A 101 10.87 -19.45 1.99
N ALA A 102 10.88 -19.90 0.73
CA ALA A 102 10.23 -19.20 -0.38
C ALA A 102 8.72 -19.00 -0.11
N TRP A 103 8.01 -20.04 0.34
CA TRP A 103 6.59 -19.96 0.70
C TRP A 103 6.31 -18.95 1.82
N LEU A 104 7.12 -18.96 2.89
CA LEU A 104 6.93 -18.04 4.01
C LEU A 104 7.08 -16.57 3.57
N PHE A 105 8.12 -16.25 2.80
CA PHE A 105 8.33 -14.90 2.28
C PHE A 105 7.26 -14.49 1.27
N LEU A 106 6.76 -15.43 0.47
CA LEU A 106 5.76 -15.18 -0.56
C LEU A 106 4.36 -14.93 0.04
N ILE A 107 3.98 -15.65 1.09
CA ILE A 107 2.74 -15.39 1.85
C ILE A 107 2.84 -14.03 2.56
N LEU A 108 3.97 -13.76 3.21
CA LEU A 108 4.15 -12.50 3.93
C LEU A 108 4.13 -11.30 2.98
N SER A 109 4.77 -11.41 1.81
CA SER A 109 4.75 -10.34 0.81
C SER A 109 3.34 -10.13 0.24
N ALA A 110 2.57 -11.20 -0.01
CA ALA A 110 1.18 -11.09 -0.46
C ALA A 110 0.32 -10.29 0.52
N LEU A 111 0.43 -10.60 1.82
CA LEU A 111 -0.29 -9.88 2.86
C LEU A 111 0.06 -8.39 2.87
N MET A 112 1.35 -8.06 2.72
CA MET A 112 1.81 -6.66 2.68
C MET A 112 1.35 -5.93 1.42
N ILE A 113 1.31 -6.58 0.25
CA ILE A 113 0.77 -6.01 -1.00
C ILE A 113 -0.71 -5.69 -0.83
N LEU A 114 -1.50 -6.64 -0.31
CA LEU A 114 -2.92 -6.45 -0.05
C LEU A 114 -3.15 -5.29 0.93
N LEU A 115 -2.40 -5.26 2.03
CA LEU A 115 -2.52 -4.22 3.04
C LEU A 115 -2.20 -2.83 2.47
N SER A 116 -1.12 -2.72 1.69
CA SER A 116 -0.74 -1.48 1.01
C SER A 116 -1.79 -1.02 0.00
N THR A 117 -2.28 -1.92 -0.85
CA THR A 117 -3.24 -1.57 -1.91
C THR A 117 -4.58 -1.18 -1.30
N LEU A 118 -5.08 -1.92 -0.31
CA LEU A 118 -6.28 -1.54 0.44
C LEU A 118 -6.11 -0.20 1.15
N GLY A 119 -4.94 0.08 1.73
CA GLY A 119 -4.62 1.39 2.31
C GLY A 119 -4.74 2.53 1.29
N ALA A 120 -4.16 2.35 0.10
CA ALA A 120 -4.28 3.33 -1.00
C ALA A 120 -5.74 3.49 -1.49
N THR A 121 -6.44 2.38 -1.68
CA THR A 121 -7.85 2.35 -2.08
C THR A 121 -8.76 3.05 -1.07
N SER A 122 -8.47 2.91 0.23
CA SER A 122 -9.24 3.56 1.30
C SER A 122 -9.22 5.09 1.16
N ILE A 123 -8.10 5.68 0.76
CA ILE A 123 -7.96 7.13 0.58
C ILE A 123 -8.82 7.63 -0.57
N ILE A 124 -9.03 6.80 -1.60
CA ILE A 124 -9.82 7.12 -2.78
C ILE A 124 -11.32 6.98 -2.51
N ILE A 125 -11.73 5.87 -1.85
CA ILE A 125 -13.15 5.53 -1.68
C ILE A 125 -13.77 6.25 -0.49
N VAL A 126 -13.05 6.41 0.63
CA VAL A 126 -13.61 7.02 1.83
C VAL A 126 -13.90 8.49 1.54
N ARG A 127 -15.18 8.85 1.65
CA ARG A 127 -15.65 10.23 1.47
C ARG A 127 -14.90 11.13 2.46
N ALA A 128 -14.26 12.18 1.94
CA ALA A 128 -13.66 13.17 2.81
C ALA A 128 -14.75 14.12 3.29
N GLU A 129 -14.86 14.27 4.61
CA GLU A 129 -15.71 15.28 5.23
C GLU A 129 -14.94 16.60 5.23
N PHE A 130 -14.92 17.26 4.08
CA PHE A 130 -14.65 18.69 4.04
C PHE A 130 -15.98 19.37 4.34
N GLY A 131 -16.12 19.94 5.53
CA GLY A 131 -17.24 20.84 5.78
C GLY A 131 -17.14 21.97 4.76
N ILE A 132 -18.15 22.12 3.92
CA ILE A 132 -18.32 23.31 3.11
C ILE A 132 -19.43 24.08 3.81
N VAL A 133 -19.16 25.30 4.25
CA VAL A 133 -20.21 26.13 4.82
C VAL A 133 -21.11 26.57 3.66
N HIS A 134 -22.26 25.93 3.51
CA HIS A 134 -23.18 26.23 2.42
C HIS A 134 -23.90 27.54 2.71
N ALA A 135 -23.85 28.48 1.76
CA ALA A 135 -24.57 29.75 1.85
C ALA A 135 -26.09 29.56 2.06
N THR A 136 -26.63 28.45 1.57
CA THR A 136 -28.05 28.06 1.74
C THR A 136 -28.42 27.66 3.17
N LEU A 137 -27.47 27.18 3.97
CA LEU A 137 -27.70 26.93 5.40
C LEU A 137 -27.54 28.22 6.21
N LEU A 138 -26.69 29.13 5.75
CA LEU A 138 -26.51 30.45 6.37
C LEU A 138 -27.74 31.35 6.19
N SER A 139 -28.44 31.25 5.05
CA SER A 139 -29.67 32.03 4.84
C SER A 139 -30.83 31.64 5.77
N GLN A 140 -30.74 30.48 6.42
CA GLN A 140 -31.73 30.01 7.41
C GLN A 140 -31.34 30.33 8.86
N SER A 141 -30.12 30.84 9.08
CA SER A 141 -29.63 31.16 10.43
C SER A 141 -30.19 32.50 10.92
N GLN A 142 -30.61 32.54 12.18
CA GLN A 142 -31.06 33.80 12.81
C GLN A 142 -29.85 34.69 13.13
N PRO A 143 -29.98 36.03 13.07
CA PRO A 143 -28.93 36.95 13.50
C PRO A 143 -28.52 36.69 14.97
N PRO A 144 -27.24 36.85 15.35
CA PRO A 144 -26.10 37.34 14.57
C PRO A 144 -25.37 36.25 13.76
N ILE A 145 -25.28 36.45 12.44
CA ILE A 145 -24.72 35.46 11.50
C ILE A 145 -23.19 35.34 11.64
N LEU A 146 -22.50 36.43 12.00
CA LEU A 146 -21.03 36.50 12.08
C LEU A 146 -20.44 35.51 13.10
N ASP A 147 -21.05 35.39 14.27
CA ASP A 147 -20.57 34.52 15.35
C ASP A 147 -20.70 33.04 14.97
N HIS A 148 -21.87 32.69 14.44
CA HIS A 148 -22.13 31.33 13.96
C HIS A 148 -21.21 30.96 12.79
N LEU A 149 -20.94 31.90 11.88
CA LEU A 149 -20.08 31.69 10.73
C LEU A 149 -18.62 31.50 11.15
N ALA A 150 -18.10 32.38 12.02
CA ALA A 150 -16.75 32.29 12.56
C ALA A 150 -16.51 30.96 13.29
N ALA A 151 -17.45 30.56 14.16
CA ALA A 151 -17.39 29.27 14.85
C ALA A 151 -17.46 28.07 13.90
N ALA A 152 -18.29 28.16 12.84
CA ALA A 152 -18.39 27.12 11.83
C ALA A 152 -17.09 26.94 11.05
N TYR A 153 -16.46 28.04 10.60
CA TYR A 153 -15.16 27.98 9.91
C TYR A 153 -14.06 27.40 10.82
N ALA A 154 -13.96 27.85 12.07
CA ALA A 154 -12.96 27.34 13.01
C ALA A 154 -13.07 25.82 13.23
N ARG A 155 -14.30 25.30 13.40
CA ARG A 155 -14.54 23.85 13.52
C ARG A 155 -14.19 23.10 12.24
N THR A 156 -14.59 23.64 11.10
CA THR A 156 -14.41 23.01 9.79
C THR A 156 -12.94 22.88 9.42
N VAL A 157 -12.15 23.93 9.62
CA VAL A 157 -10.70 23.94 9.38
C VAL A 157 -10.00 22.87 10.21
N ARG A 158 -10.38 22.72 11.49
CA ARG A 158 -9.82 21.70 12.39
C ARG A 158 -10.14 20.28 11.90
N VAL A 159 -11.39 20.01 11.55
CA VAL A 159 -11.83 18.70 11.03
C VAL A 159 -11.11 18.37 9.72
N GLY A 160 -11.00 19.33 8.81
CA GLY A 160 -10.27 19.17 7.55
C GLY A 160 -8.78 18.87 7.78
N GLY A 161 -8.13 19.59 8.70
CA GLY A 161 -6.73 19.37 9.06
C GLY A 161 -6.48 17.98 9.66
N ASN A 162 -7.32 17.56 10.60
CA ASN A 162 -7.26 16.21 11.21
C ASN A 162 -7.47 15.10 10.15
N THR A 163 -8.39 15.31 9.21
CA THR A 163 -8.65 14.37 8.10
C THR A 163 -7.43 14.21 7.20
N ILE A 164 -6.81 15.32 6.78
CA ILE A 164 -5.63 15.31 5.92
C ILE A 164 -4.45 14.65 6.63
N ALA A 165 -4.20 15.00 7.89
CA ALA A 165 -3.13 14.39 8.69
C ALA A 165 -3.31 12.87 8.80
N THR A 166 -4.54 12.42 9.07
CA THR A 166 -4.88 10.99 9.15
C THR A 166 -4.60 10.28 7.82
N ARG A 167 -5.09 10.82 6.70
CA ARG A 167 -4.90 10.23 5.37
C ARG A 167 -3.44 10.22 4.94
N LEU A 168 -2.69 11.26 5.28
CA LEU A 168 -1.24 11.33 5.02
C LEU A 168 -0.50 10.22 5.79
N SER A 169 -0.84 9.97 7.05
CA SER A 169 -0.27 8.86 7.81
C SER A 169 -0.61 7.50 7.20
N VAL A 170 -1.87 7.28 6.80
CA VAL A 170 -2.29 6.05 6.11
C VAL A 170 -1.52 5.86 4.80
N LEU A 171 -1.31 6.93 4.04
CA LEU A 171 -0.52 6.88 2.80
C LEU A 171 0.93 6.49 3.08
N ARG A 172 1.58 7.11 4.09
CA ARG A 172 2.96 6.79 4.49
C ARG A 172 3.10 5.32 4.90
N TYR A 173 2.16 4.80 5.68
CA TYR A 173 2.15 3.39 6.07
C TYR A 173 1.95 2.46 4.88
N SER A 174 1.08 2.82 3.95
CA SER A 174 0.86 2.04 2.73
C SER A 174 2.14 1.99 1.87
N VAL A 175 2.83 3.11 1.70
CA VAL A 175 4.13 3.15 0.99
C VAL A 175 5.15 2.25 1.67
N LEU A 176 5.27 2.32 3.00
CA LEU A 176 6.21 1.49 3.76
C LEU A 176 5.89 0.00 3.62
N CYS A 177 4.61 -0.39 3.73
CA CYS A 177 4.18 -1.77 3.47
C CYS A 177 4.52 -2.22 2.05
N LEU A 178 4.37 -1.36 1.05
CA LEU A 178 4.69 -1.69 -0.34
C LEU A 178 6.19 -1.91 -0.55
N LEU A 179 7.03 -1.08 0.06
CA LEU A 179 8.49 -1.24 0.00
C LEU A 179 8.96 -2.53 0.68
N ILE A 180 8.36 -2.89 1.82
CA ILE A 180 8.63 -4.16 2.48
C ILE A 180 8.16 -5.31 1.59
N ALA A 181 6.96 -5.23 1.03
CA ALA A 181 6.43 -6.25 0.13
C ALA A 181 7.33 -6.50 -1.10
N SER A 182 7.82 -5.44 -1.73
CA SER A 182 8.70 -5.55 -2.91
C SER A 182 10.03 -6.20 -2.55
N ALA A 183 10.63 -5.82 -1.41
CA ALA A 183 11.85 -6.45 -0.90
C ALA A 183 11.64 -7.95 -0.61
N LEU A 184 10.56 -8.31 0.08
CA LEU A 184 10.24 -9.71 0.39
C LEU A 184 9.98 -10.54 -0.87
N THR A 185 9.30 -9.95 -1.87
CA THR A 185 9.07 -10.61 -3.17
C THR A 185 10.39 -10.85 -3.90
N GLY A 186 11.32 -9.89 -3.85
CA GLY A 186 12.68 -10.06 -4.40
C GLY A 186 13.47 -11.18 -3.70
N VAL A 187 13.38 -11.28 -2.38
CA VAL A 187 14.01 -12.37 -1.61
C VAL A 187 13.39 -13.72 -1.96
N ALA A 188 12.07 -13.82 -2.04
CA ALA A 188 11.37 -15.04 -2.45
C ALA A 188 11.79 -15.48 -3.86
N TRP A 189 11.88 -14.54 -4.80
CA TRP A 189 12.33 -14.81 -6.16
C TRP A 189 13.79 -15.27 -6.23
N ALA A 190 14.69 -14.65 -5.46
CA ALA A 190 16.08 -15.06 -5.38
C ALA A 190 16.24 -16.47 -4.78
N ALA A 191 15.47 -16.79 -3.74
CA ALA A 191 15.43 -18.11 -3.11
C ALA A 191 14.83 -19.19 -4.03
N ALA A 192 13.99 -18.78 -4.99
CA ALA A 192 13.36 -19.66 -5.96
C ALA A 192 14.22 -19.96 -7.20
N ARG A 193 15.45 -19.44 -7.28
CA ARG A 193 16.33 -19.71 -8.42
C ARG A 193 16.75 -21.18 -8.46
N PRO A 194 16.69 -21.84 -9.64
CA PRO A 194 17.19 -23.19 -9.79
C PRO A 194 18.70 -23.25 -9.53
N ALA A 195 19.18 -24.38 -8.99
CA ALA A 195 20.61 -24.61 -8.83
C ALA A 195 21.31 -24.61 -10.21
N PRO A 196 22.54 -24.07 -10.33
CA PRO A 196 23.28 -24.15 -11.57
C PRO A 196 23.41 -25.62 -11.97
N VAL A 197 22.93 -25.96 -13.17
CA VAL A 197 23.14 -27.28 -13.76
C VAL A 197 24.64 -27.44 -13.92
N GLY A 198 25.24 -28.31 -13.10
CA GLY A 198 26.64 -28.66 -13.23
C GLY A 198 26.88 -29.15 -14.65
N ILE A 199 27.76 -28.49 -15.39
CA ILE A 199 28.20 -28.94 -16.71
C ILE A 199 28.74 -30.37 -16.50
N PRO A 200 28.24 -31.39 -17.21
CA PRO A 200 28.78 -32.73 -17.07
C PRO A 200 30.28 -32.67 -17.35
N THR A 201 31.08 -33.12 -16.38
CA THR A 201 32.53 -33.23 -16.53
C THR A 201 32.77 -34.07 -17.79
N PRO A 202 33.44 -33.57 -18.83
CA PRO A 202 33.69 -34.37 -20.03
C PRO A 202 34.44 -35.62 -19.59
N CYS A 203 33.89 -36.79 -19.93
CA CYS A 203 34.48 -38.09 -19.63
C CYS A 203 35.96 -38.06 -19.97
N SER A 204 36.81 -38.24 -18.97
CA SER A 204 38.24 -38.46 -19.17
C SER A 204 38.37 -39.66 -20.11
N THR A 205 38.89 -39.40 -21.30
CA THR A 205 39.22 -40.40 -22.31
C THR A 205 40.26 -41.33 -21.68
N ALA A 206 39.79 -42.48 -21.18
CA ALA A 206 40.68 -43.54 -20.75
C ALA A 206 41.52 -43.97 -21.95
N THR A 207 42.83 -43.78 -21.83
CA THR A 207 43.85 -44.23 -22.78
C THR A 207 43.73 -45.76 -22.97
N PRO A 208 43.76 -46.29 -24.21
CA PRO A 208 43.75 -47.73 -24.41
C PRO A 208 45.14 -48.29 -24.12
N ALA A 209 45.27 -49.03 -23.03
CA ALA A 209 46.44 -49.88 -22.77
C ALA A 209 46.04 -51.36 -22.95
N THR A 210 46.29 -51.86 -24.16
CA THR A 210 46.83 -53.17 -24.53
C THR A 210 46.35 -54.46 -23.83
N ALA A 211 45.77 -55.36 -24.66
CA ALA A 211 45.72 -56.84 -24.58
C ALA A 211 44.85 -57.47 -23.45
N ILE A 212 44.00 -58.47 -23.71
CA ILE A 212 44.34 -59.84 -24.14
C ILE A 212 43.16 -60.52 -24.87
N LYS A 213 43.52 -61.12 -26.00
CA LYS A 213 43.01 -62.28 -26.74
C LYS A 213 42.08 -63.27 -25.99
N SER A 214 40.86 -63.49 -26.51
CA SER A 214 40.23 -64.83 -26.53
C SER A 214 39.27 -64.99 -27.72
N ILE A 215 39.47 -66.08 -28.44
CA ILE A 215 38.83 -66.55 -29.67
C ILE A 215 37.52 -67.29 -29.34
N SER A 216 36.42 -67.07 -30.09
CA SER A 216 35.49 -68.12 -30.61
C SER A 216 34.25 -67.50 -31.31
N PRO A 217 33.45 -68.24 -32.11
CA PRO A 217 33.18 -67.89 -33.50
C PRO A 217 31.71 -67.52 -33.77
N CYS A 218 31.47 -67.04 -34.99
CA CYS A 218 30.16 -66.72 -35.58
C CYS A 218 29.08 -67.80 -35.35
N PRO A 219 27.80 -67.38 -35.39
CA PRO A 219 26.78 -68.15 -36.07
C PRO A 219 26.37 -67.44 -37.37
N SER A 220 26.47 -68.19 -38.44
CA SER A 220 25.92 -67.95 -39.77
C SER A 220 24.42 -68.24 -39.82
N GLY A 221 23.66 -67.39 -40.51
CA GLY A 221 22.33 -67.69 -41.09
C GLY A 221 21.14 -67.48 -40.16
N SER A 222 19.94 -67.13 -40.62
CA SER A 222 19.38 -66.91 -41.96
C SER A 222 17.93 -66.43 -41.79
N THR A 223 17.39 -65.66 -42.76
CA THR A 223 15.94 -65.51 -43.14
C THR A 223 14.97 -65.01 -42.05
N GLY A 224 14.29 -63.85 -42.09
CA GLY A 224 13.46 -63.25 -43.15
C GLY A 224 12.14 -64.03 -43.34
N PRO A 225 10.95 -63.42 -43.46
CA PRO A 225 10.39 -62.17 -42.91
C PRO A 225 9.68 -62.33 -41.54
#